data_AF-A0AAY4DWP2-F1
#
_entry.id   AF-A0AAY4DWP2-F1
#
_cell.length_a   1.000
_cell.length_b   1.000
_cell.length_c   1.000
_cell.angle_alpha   90.00
_cell.angle_beta   90.00
_cell.angle_gamma   90.00
#
_symmetry.space_group_name_H-M   'P 1'
#
loop_
_entity.id
_entity.type
_entity.pdbx_description
1 polymer ?
#
loop_
_entity_poly.entity_id
_entity_poly.type
_entity_poly.pdbx_seq_one_letter_code
_entity_poly.pdbx_strand_id
1 'polypeptide(L)'
;FSGEPSNFDPTFNGPIKNRSCTDIICCILFMLVLVGYMIVGILGNAASPFGTGSTRPVLGVPFMFLRSVYTFYFSVYISIDFKNVLNKLLPVFFTGIWYCWNEYNTLKGSTVTFQDVGFTTNFNAYLQIKDTWLAFMIILCIVEGILLLTLIFLRTRILIAIAIIRESSKAVSYMMSTLFFPLVTFVLLLVCVSYWGITALYLATSGAPVFKVVALNASQGDCSGITGNQTCDPVTFNSSSYPTCPSARCMFINYNAEGLYQRNLFNLQIYNVVAFLWCINFVIALGQCTLAGAFASYYWAFSKPGDIPTFPLSQSFIRTLRYHVGSLAFGALILTLVQIVRIILEYLDHKFRAAQNPCARFVMCCLKCCFWCLEKFIKFINRNAYIMIAIYGKNFCVSAKNAFMLLMRNIVRVVVLDKVTDLLLFFGKLLVVGGVGVLAFYFFSGKIPVPSGSFQASKLNYYWMPIITVIVGSYLIAQGFFSVYSMCVDTLFLCFLEDLERHDGSVEKPYFMSKNLMKILHKKNKKPKANRLSREGPKKKKKKKIPISSTATNFKSLKHNSHIYTQEYIYIHTHPHRESITKETVMNTQRRVFFFT
;
A
#
# COMPACT_ATOMS: atom_id res chain seq x y z
N PHE A 1 -24.32 5.15 18.68
CA PHE A 1 -24.72 4.17 17.65
C PHE A 1 -24.86 2.80 18.30
N SER A 2 -26.11 2.44 18.62
CA SER A 2 -26.51 1.20 19.29
C SER A 2 -26.75 0.08 18.28
N GLY A 3 -25.66 -0.52 17.78
CA GLY A 3 -25.75 -1.84 17.14
C GLY A 3 -25.52 -2.92 18.18
N GLU A 4 -26.26 -4.02 18.09
CA GLU A 4 -26.03 -5.18 18.95
C GLU A 4 -24.64 -5.80 18.68
N PRO A 5 -23.95 -6.30 19.72
CA PRO A 5 -22.70 -7.03 19.59
C PRO A 5 -22.84 -8.26 18.70
N SER A 6 -21.79 -8.56 17.93
CA SER A 6 -21.77 -9.73 17.05
C SER A 6 -21.77 -11.02 17.87
N ASN A 7 -22.74 -11.91 17.66
CA ASN A 7 -22.80 -13.18 18.37
C ASN A 7 -21.65 -14.13 17.97
N PHE A 8 -21.22 -14.97 18.91
CA PHE A 8 -20.25 -16.03 18.62
C PHE A 8 -20.82 -17.03 17.62
N ASP A 9 -20.04 -17.39 16.61
CA ASP A 9 -20.39 -18.38 15.60
C ASP A 9 -19.47 -19.61 15.75
N PRO A 10 -19.98 -20.76 16.26
CA PRO A 10 -19.18 -21.96 16.44
C PRO A 10 -18.74 -22.60 15.12
N THR A 11 -19.32 -22.21 13.98
CA THR A 11 -18.97 -22.75 12.66
C THR A 11 -17.86 -21.95 11.96
N PHE A 12 -17.47 -20.80 12.54
CA PHE A 12 -16.43 -19.94 11.98
C PHE A 12 -15.05 -20.60 12.12
N ASN A 13 -14.47 -20.99 10.99
CA ASN A 13 -13.16 -21.65 10.91
C ASN A 13 -12.10 -20.74 10.25
N GLY A 14 -12.13 -19.45 10.59
CA GLY A 14 -11.23 -18.45 10.01
C GLY A 14 -11.52 -18.16 8.53
N PRO A 15 -10.64 -17.41 7.86
CA PRO A 15 -10.91 -16.91 6.52
C PRO A 15 -10.79 -17.97 5.39
N ILE A 16 -10.37 -19.19 5.71
CA ILE A 16 -9.93 -20.18 4.69
C ILE A 16 -11.08 -21.06 4.21
N LYS A 17 -11.99 -21.49 5.09
CA LYS A 17 -13.02 -22.49 4.79
C LYS A 17 -14.39 -21.85 4.49
N ASN A 18 -15.25 -22.61 3.79
CA ASN A 18 -16.66 -22.30 3.48
C ASN A 18 -16.88 -20.93 2.81
N ARG A 19 -16.54 -20.84 1.52
CA ARG A 19 -16.73 -19.63 0.69
C ARG A 19 -17.78 -19.86 -0.39
N SER A 20 -18.60 -18.85 -0.62
CA SER A 20 -19.54 -18.77 -1.74
C SER A 20 -19.24 -17.53 -2.57
N CYS A 21 -19.64 -17.55 -3.85
CA CYS A 21 -19.51 -16.40 -4.72
C CYS A 21 -20.39 -15.26 -4.22
N THR A 22 -19.82 -14.07 -4.08
CA THR A 22 -20.51 -12.89 -3.56
C THR A 22 -20.81 -11.87 -4.66
N ASP A 23 -22.00 -11.28 -4.60
CA ASP A 23 -22.48 -10.23 -5.52
C ASP A 23 -22.33 -10.60 -7.03
N ILE A 24 -22.81 -11.78 -7.42
CA ILE A 24 -22.64 -12.35 -8.77
C ILE A 24 -23.13 -11.41 -9.89
N ILE A 25 -24.23 -10.69 -9.68
CA ILE A 25 -24.77 -9.74 -10.67
C ILE A 25 -23.75 -8.64 -10.98
N CYS A 26 -23.08 -8.10 -9.95
CA CYS A 26 -22.04 -7.09 -10.12
C CYS A 26 -20.80 -7.66 -10.81
N CYS A 27 -20.49 -8.94 -10.60
CA CYS A 27 -19.44 -9.65 -11.33
C CYS A 27 -19.77 -9.72 -12.84
N ILE A 28 -20.99 -10.15 -13.19
CA ILE A 28 -21.44 -10.25 -14.58
C ILE A 28 -21.41 -8.86 -15.25
N LEU A 29 -21.97 -7.85 -14.58
CA LEU A 29 -21.97 -6.46 -15.05
C LEU A 29 -20.54 -5.97 -15.34
N PHE A 30 -19.61 -6.22 -14.42
CA PHE A 30 -18.21 -5.82 -14.59
C PHE A 30 -17.55 -6.53 -15.77
N MET A 31 -17.78 -7.84 -15.93
CA MET A 31 -17.26 -8.60 -17.07
C MET A 31 -17.83 -8.10 -18.41
N LEU A 32 -19.13 -7.78 -18.47
CA LEU A 32 -19.75 -7.20 -19.67
C LEU A 32 -19.13 -5.85 -20.02
N VAL A 33 -18.88 -4.99 -19.03
CA VAL A 33 -18.21 -3.71 -19.25
C VAL A 33 -16.76 -3.90 -19.67
N LEU A 34 -16.02 -4.87 -19.14
CA LEU A 34 -14.68 -5.18 -19.62
C LEU A 34 -14.69 -5.67 -21.07
N VAL A 35 -15.63 -6.55 -21.45
CA VAL A 35 -15.75 -7.03 -22.83
C VAL A 35 -16.09 -5.89 -23.79
N GLY A 36 -17.06 -5.04 -23.43
CA GLY A 36 -17.36 -3.82 -24.19
C GLY A 36 -16.13 -2.91 -24.31
N TYR A 37 -15.33 -2.80 -23.25
CA TYR A 37 -14.13 -1.99 -23.24
C TYR A 37 -13.03 -2.52 -24.16
N MET A 38 -12.89 -3.85 -24.23
CA MET A 38 -12.03 -4.54 -25.21
C MET A 38 -12.50 -4.29 -26.65
N ILE A 39 -13.81 -4.39 -26.90
CA ILE A 39 -14.40 -4.15 -28.22
C ILE A 39 -14.14 -2.71 -28.69
N VAL A 40 -14.33 -1.71 -27.83
CA VAL A 40 -14.06 -0.30 -28.18
C VAL A 40 -12.60 -0.08 -28.55
N GLY A 41 -11.65 -0.68 -27.83
CA GLY A 41 -10.23 -0.59 -28.16
C GLY A 41 -9.89 -1.24 -29.51
N ILE A 42 -10.45 -2.41 -29.79
CA ILE A 42 -10.26 -3.13 -31.07
C ILE A 42 -10.84 -2.32 -32.24
N LEU A 43 -12.06 -1.80 -32.08
CA LEU A 43 -12.71 -0.97 -33.09
C LEU A 43 -11.96 0.34 -33.33
N GLY A 44 -11.46 0.98 -32.27
CA GLY A 44 -10.63 2.17 -32.40
C GLY A 44 -9.34 1.90 -33.16
N ASN A 45 -8.67 0.79 -32.87
CA ASN A 45 -7.47 0.39 -33.60
C ASN A 45 -7.77 0.19 -35.10
N ALA A 46 -8.84 -0.54 -35.42
CA ALA A 46 -9.27 -0.79 -36.80
C ALA A 46 -9.69 0.49 -37.56
N ALA A 47 -10.26 1.47 -36.86
CA ALA A 47 -10.67 2.75 -37.42
C ALA A 47 -9.54 3.79 -37.49
N SER A 48 -8.37 3.48 -36.93
CA SER A 48 -7.20 4.37 -36.94
C SER A 48 -6.32 4.11 -38.18
N PRO A 49 -5.65 5.15 -38.71
CA PRO A 49 -4.76 5.00 -39.88
C PRO A 49 -3.53 4.10 -39.63
N PHE A 50 -3.29 3.70 -38.38
CA PHE A 50 -2.18 2.82 -37.98
C PHE A 50 -2.55 1.32 -37.99
N GLY A 51 -3.83 0.98 -38.16
CA GLY A 51 -4.36 -0.38 -37.96
C GLY A 51 -3.88 -1.44 -38.96
N THR A 52 -3.26 -1.05 -40.09
CA THR A 52 -2.87 -1.98 -41.17
C THR A 52 -1.37 -2.31 -41.22
N GLY A 53 -0.52 -1.78 -40.33
CA GLY A 53 0.93 -1.82 -40.54
C GLY A 53 1.85 -2.35 -39.42
N SER A 54 1.41 -2.56 -38.17
CA SER A 54 2.36 -2.99 -37.13
C SER A 54 1.69 -3.66 -35.93
N THR A 55 1.48 -4.98 -36.02
CA THR A 55 1.34 -5.83 -34.84
C THR A 55 2.73 -6.16 -34.30
N ARG A 56 3.29 -5.29 -33.44
CA ARG A 56 4.38 -5.68 -32.54
C ARG A 56 3.87 -5.58 -31.09
N PRO A 57 4.00 -6.66 -30.29
CA PRO A 57 3.40 -6.71 -28.97
C PRO A 57 4.08 -5.72 -28.04
N VAL A 58 3.26 -4.88 -27.40
CA VAL A 58 3.62 -3.91 -26.35
C VAL A 58 3.96 -4.69 -25.06
N LEU A 59 5.13 -5.33 -25.03
CA LEU A 59 5.58 -6.17 -23.92
C LEU A 59 7.05 -5.94 -23.50
N GLY A 60 7.66 -4.82 -23.94
CA GLY A 60 9.08 -4.52 -23.68
C GLY A 60 9.38 -3.60 -22.49
N VAL A 61 8.39 -2.87 -21.96
CA VAL A 61 8.61 -1.87 -20.89
C VAL A 61 8.69 -2.46 -19.46
N PRO A 62 8.10 -3.62 -19.12
CA PRO A 62 8.17 -4.15 -17.74
C PRO A 62 9.55 -4.74 -17.34
N PHE A 63 10.37 -5.18 -18.30
CA PHE A 63 11.55 -6.01 -18.01
C PHE A 63 12.78 -5.23 -17.54
N MET A 64 12.91 -3.94 -17.87
CA MET A 64 14.06 -3.12 -17.41
C MET A 64 13.89 -2.63 -15.95
N PHE A 65 12.67 -2.53 -15.43
CA PHE A 65 12.41 -2.11 -14.05
C PHE A 65 12.60 -3.24 -13.02
N LEU A 66 12.35 -4.50 -13.40
CA LEU A 66 12.51 -5.66 -12.53
C LEU A 66 13.97 -5.88 -12.07
N ARG A 67 14.95 -5.47 -12.88
CA ARG A 67 16.38 -5.60 -12.55
C ARG A 67 16.87 -4.52 -11.57
N SER A 68 16.28 -3.32 -11.59
CA SER A 68 16.62 -2.23 -10.66
C SER A 68 15.99 -2.41 -9.27
N VAL A 69 14.83 -3.07 -9.21
CA VAL A 69 14.16 -3.39 -7.94
C VAL A 69 14.92 -4.48 -7.17
N TYR A 70 15.49 -5.48 -7.86
CA TYR A 70 16.24 -6.57 -7.21
C TYR A 70 17.52 -6.10 -6.51
N THR A 71 18.22 -5.11 -7.04
CA THR A 71 19.45 -4.57 -6.45
C THR A 71 19.19 -3.64 -5.26
N PHE A 72 18.00 -3.04 -5.17
CA PHE A 72 17.56 -2.25 -4.01
C PHE A 72 17.14 -3.14 -2.81
N TYR A 73 16.85 -4.41 -3.07
CA TYR A 73 16.42 -5.36 -2.06
C TYR A 73 17.53 -5.85 -1.11
N PHE A 74 18.80 -5.52 -1.38
CA PHE A 74 19.91 -5.88 -0.50
C PHE A 74 20.27 -4.78 0.53
N SER A 75 19.66 -3.60 0.47
CA SER A 75 19.99 -2.46 1.33
C SER A 75 18.90 -2.08 2.36
N VAL A 76 17.77 -2.79 2.41
CA VAL A 76 16.65 -2.46 3.34
C VAL A 76 16.42 -3.54 4.40
N TYR A 77 17.49 -4.21 4.82
CA TYR A 77 17.45 -5.10 5.99
C TYR A 77 17.96 -4.39 7.24
N ILE A 78 17.22 -3.39 7.72
CA ILE A 78 17.35 -2.92 9.11
C ILE A 78 15.96 -2.67 9.67
N SER A 79 15.46 -3.67 10.42
CA SER A 79 14.30 -3.51 11.28
C SER A 79 14.67 -2.59 12.44
N ILE A 80 14.12 -1.38 12.48
CA ILE A 80 14.30 -0.46 13.60
C ILE A 80 13.25 -0.75 14.66
N ASP A 81 13.72 -1.04 15.87
CA ASP A 81 12.91 -1.25 17.05
C ASP A 81 12.16 0.05 17.45
N PHE A 82 10.84 -0.03 17.50
CA PHE A 82 9.90 1.08 17.70
C PHE A 82 10.16 1.90 18.96
N LYS A 83 10.67 1.27 20.03
CA LYS A 83 11.02 1.93 21.30
C LYS A 83 12.21 2.90 21.14
N ASN A 84 13.08 2.66 20.17
CA ASN A 84 14.22 3.51 19.86
C ASN A 84 13.84 4.68 18.96
N VAL A 85 12.78 4.59 18.15
CA VAL A 85 12.33 5.70 17.29
C VAL A 85 11.72 6.82 18.11
N LEU A 86 10.78 6.50 19.03
CA LEU A 86 10.14 7.51 19.87
C LEU A 86 11.14 8.21 20.81
N ASN A 87 12.07 7.45 21.40
CA ASN A 87 13.13 7.99 22.25
C ASN A 87 14.17 8.82 21.49
N LYS A 88 14.29 8.66 20.16
CA LYS A 88 15.20 9.46 19.31
C LYS A 88 14.50 10.66 18.68
N LEU A 89 13.19 10.59 18.46
CA LEU A 89 12.42 11.62 17.77
C LEU A 89 12.22 12.88 18.63
N LEU A 90 11.90 12.72 19.91
CA LEU A 90 11.80 13.83 20.87
C LEU A 90 13.09 14.66 20.91
N PRO A 91 14.28 14.05 21.09
CA PRO A 91 15.56 14.78 20.99
C PRO A 91 15.75 15.50 19.66
N VAL A 92 15.33 14.92 18.53
CA VAL A 92 15.47 15.56 17.20
C VAL A 92 14.67 16.87 17.14
N PHE A 93 13.42 16.88 17.63
CA PHE A 93 12.62 18.11 17.68
C PHE A 93 13.22 19.15 18.61
N PHE A 94 13.69 18.75 19.80
CA PHE A 94 14.42 19.66 20.70
C PHE A 94 15.71 20.22 20.07
N THR A 95 16.48 19.40 19.36
CA THR A 95 17.67 19.87 18.63
C THR A 95 17.32 20.80 17.48
N GLY A 96 16.21 20.56 16.78
CA GLY A 96 15.72 21.44 15.71
C GLY A 96 15.28 22.80 16.24
N ILE A 97 14.57 22.83 17.38
CA ILE A 97 14.19 24.08 18.05
C ILE A 97 15.44 24.84 18.53
N TRP A 98 16.40 24.14 19.14
CA TRP A 98 17.67 24.73 19.58
C TRP A 98 18.47 25.30 18.40
N TYR A 99 18.55 24.57 17.28
CA TYR A 99 19.24 25.02 16.08
C TYR A 99 18.57 26.27 15.47
N CYS A 100 17.24 26.27 15.34
CA CYS A 100 16.49 27.44 14.85
C CYS A 100 16.65 28.64 15.78
N TRP A 101 16.69 28.42 17.10
CA TRP A 101 16.96 29.47 18.09
C TRP A 101 18.36 30.05 17.94
N ASN A 102 19.37 29.21 17.71
CA ASN A 102 20.75 29.65 17.53
C ASN A 102 20.90 30.50 16.26
N GLU A 103 20.36 30.04 15.13
CA GLU A 103 20.41 30.81 13.88
C GLU A 103 19.59 32.10 13.94
N TYR A 104 18.42 32.09 14.58
CA TYR A 104 17.65 33.30 14.83
C TYR A 104 18.46 34.35 15.62
N ASN A 105 19.21 33.92 16.64
CA ASN A 105 20.05 34.81 17.43
C ASN A 105 21.26 35.33 16.63
N THR A 106 21.89 34.48 15.81
CA THR A 106 22.98 34.90 14.91
C THR A 106 22.51 35.97 13.92
N LEU A 107 21.28 35.83 13.40
CA LEU A 107 20.69 36.74 12.40
C LEU A 107 19.90 37.90 13.00
N LYS A 108 19.91 38.07 14.34
CA LYS A 108 19.13 39.10 15.03
C LYS A 108 19.56 40.53 14.66
N GLY A 109 20.85 40.72 14.38
CA GLY A 109 21.45 41.97 13.91
C GLY A 109 21.30 42.24 12.41
N SER A 110 20.75 41.28 11.64
CA SER A 110 20.55 41.42 10.20
C SER A 110 19.33 42.31 9.90
N THR A 111 19.50 43.23 8.95
CA THR A 111 18.45 44.16 8.47
C THR A 111 17.67 43.64 7.27
N VAL A 112 18.05 42.50 6.71
CA VAL A 112 17.41 41.89 5.52
C VAL A 112 16.00 41.43 5.90
N THR A 113 14.99 42.01 5.27
CA THR A 113 13.59 41.66 5.46
C THR A 113 13.04 40.87 4.28
N PHE A 114 11.87 40.23 4.48
CA PHE A 114 11.20 39.49 3.42
C PHE A 114 10.84 40.36 2.19
N GLN A 115 10.65 41.67 2.39
CA GLN A 115 10.35 42.60 1.31
C GLN A 115 11.58 42.88 0.42
N ASP A 116 12.79 42.84 0.98
CA ASP A 116 14.04 43.10 0.26
C ASP A 116 14.43 41.95 -0.68
N VAL A 117 14.08 40.71 -0.31
CA VAL A 117 14.43 39.50 -1.06
C VAL A 117 13.44 39.21 -2.18
N GLY A 118 12.15 39.53 -2.00
CA GLY A 118 11.11 39.23 -2.98
C GLY A 118 10.87 37.72 -3.19
N PHE A 119 10.09 37.37 -4.23
CA PHE A 119 9.89 35.97 -4.62
C PHE A 119 11.04 35.50 -5.51
N THR A 120 12.04 34.85 -4.90
CA THR A 120 13.18 34.25 -5.62
C THR A 120 13.11 32.73 -5.53
N THR A 121 13.70 32.03 -6.49
CA THR A 121 13.84 30.57 -6.42
C THR A 121 15.07 30.14 -5.60
N ASN A 122 15.85 31.08 -5.06
CA ASN A 122 17.08 30.80 -4.34
C ASN A 122 16.78 30.57 -2.85
N PHE A 123 16.72 29.31 -2.43
CA PHE A 123 16.38 28.93 -1.07
C PHE A 123 17.35 29.51 -0.02
N ASN A 124 18.63 29.69 -0.38
CA ASN A 124 19.61 30.30 0.53
C ASN A 124 19.26 31.74 0.89
N ALA A 125 18.57 32.48 0.03
CA ALA A 125 18.14 33.84 0.33
C ALA A 125 17.12 33.86 1.47
N TYR A 126 16.21 32.88 1.52
CA TYR A 126 15.24 32.77 2.62
C TYR A 126 15.87 32.33 3.95
N LEU A 127 16.97 31.56 3.90
CA LEU A 127 17.71 31.13 5.09
C LEU A 127 18.54 32.25 5.74
N GLN A 128 18.75 33.38 5.04
CA GLN A 128 19.43 34.55 5.59
C GLN A 128 18.50 35.50 6.34
N ILE A 129 17.19 35.26 6.28
CA ILE A 129 16.17 36.10 6.93
C ILE A 129 15.88 35.54 8.33
N LYS A 130 16.00 36.38 9.36
CA LYS A 130 15.72 35.98 10.75
C LYS A 130 14.28 35.53 10.98
N ASP A 131 13.33 36.16 10.30
CA ASP A 131 11.90 35.85 10.43
C ASP A 131 11.57 34.44 9.93
N THR A 132 12.33 33.90 8.96
CA THR A 132 12.20 32.51 8.51
C THR A 132 12.53 31.54 9.63
N TRP A 133 13.62 31.77 10.36
CA TRP A 133 14.03 30.92 11.49
C TRP A 133 13.07 31.03 12.68
N LEU A 134 12.53 32.22 12.93
CA LEU A 134 11.46 32.41 13.92
C LEU A 134 10.19 31.62 13.54
N ALA A 135 9.78 31.67 12.27
CA ALA A 135 8.62 30.92 11.79
C ALA A 135 8.84 29.40 11.91
N PHE A 136 10.02 28.89 11.53
CA PHE A 136 10.36 27.47 11.70
C PHE A 136 10.34 27.05 13.17
N MET A 137 10.87 27.88 14.07
CA MET A 137 10.85 27.62 15.50
C MET A 137 9.42 27.55 16.05
N ILE A 138 8.54 28.51 15.70
CA ILE A 138 7.14 28.53 16.13
C ILE A 138 6.42 27.27 15.62
N ILE A 139 6.60 26.92 14.34
CA ILE A 139 6.01 25.71 13.75
C ILE A 139 6.49 24.46 14.48
N LEU A 140 7.80 24.32 14.73
CA LEU A 140 8.36 23.17 15.44
C LEU A 140 7.83 23.06 16.88
N CYS A 141 7.71 24.19 17.60
CA CYS A 141 7.13 24.22 18.95
C CYS A 141 5.64 23.81 18.96
N ILE A 142 4.85 24.30 18.01
CA ILE A 142 3.43 23.93 17.89
C ILE A 142 3.29 22.44 17.58
N VAL A 143 4.07 21.92 16.61
CA VAL A 143 4.08 20.51 16.24
C VAL A 143 4.47 19.64 17.43
N GLU A 144 5.54 19.99 18.14
CA GLU A 144 6.00 19.27 19.33
C GLU A 144 4.95 19.30 20.46
N GLY A 145 4.34 20.46 20.70
CA GLY A 145 3.27 20.62 21.69
C GLY A 145 2.05 19.74 21.37
N ILE A 146 1.61 19.70 20.11
CA ILE A 146 0.52 18.83 19.66
C ILE A 146 0.90 17.36 19.82
N LEU A 147 2.12 16.98 19.45
CA LEU A 147 2.62 15.61 19.62
C LEU A 147 2.63 15.20 21.09
N LEU A 148 3.17 16.02 21.98
CA LEU A 148 3.18 15.75 23.43
C LEU A 148 1.77 15.67 24.02
N LEU A 149 0.89 16.60 23.65
CA LEU A 149 -0.50 16.60 24.10
C LEU A 149 -1.21 15.29 23.71
N THR A 150 -1.07 14.86 22.44
CA THR A 150 -1.67 13.61 21.96
C THR A 150 -1.09 12.37 22.67
N LEU A 151 0.22 12.36 22.94
CA LEU A 151 0.89 11.26 23.66
C LEU A 151 0.44 11.15 25.13
N ILE A 152 0.20 12.29 25.80
CA ILE A 152 -0.23 12.33 27.21
C ILE A 152 -1.69 11.90 27.35
N PHE A 153 -2.61 12.53 26.61
CA PHE A 153 -4.05 12.29 26.76
C PHE A 153 -4.49 10.87 26.33
N LEU A 154 -3.75 10.23 25.42
CA LEU A 154 -4.14 8.93 24.85
C LEU A 154 -3.26 7.76 25.33
N ARG A 155 -2.44 7.95 26.37
CA ARG A 155 -1.41 7.00 26.83
C ARG A 155 -1.89 5.55 26.91
N THR A 156 -3.07 5.29 27.49
CA THR A 156 -3.62 3.93 27.64
C THR A 156 -4.08 3.32 26.31
N ARG A 157 -4.61 4.13 25.39
CA ARG A 157 -5.03 3.70 24.05
C ARG A 157 -3.83 3.51 23.12
N ILE A 158 -2.81 4.34 23.27
CA ILE A 158 -1.54 4.24 22.53
C ILE A 158 -0.86 2.89 22.83
N LEU A 159 -0.89 2.40 24.07
CA LEU A 159 -0.33 1.07 24.39
C LEU A 159 -0.97 -0.06 23.58
N ILE A 160 -2.29 0.01 23.33
CA ILE A 160 -3.01 -0.94 22.48
C ILE A 160 -2.58 -0.79 21.03
N ALA A 161 -2.52 0.45 20.52
CA ALA A 161 -2.06 0.72 19.16
C ALA A 161 -0.63 0.21 18.93
N ILE A 162 0.30 0.48 19.86
CA ILE A 162 1.68 -0.03 19.82
C ILE A 162 1.71 -1.56 19.81
N ALA A 163 0.87 -2.21 20.62
CA ALA A 163 0.81 -3.66 20.65
C ALA A 163 0.33 -4.23 19.31
N ILE A 164 -0.69 -3.62 18.69
CA ILE A 164 -1.19 -4.04 17.37
C ILE A 164 -0.14 -3.79 16.29
N ILE A 165 0.52 -2.63 16.29
CA ILE A 165 1.61 -2.30 15.36
C ILE A 165 2.76 -3.31 15.50
N ARG A 166 3.16 -3.65 16.73
CA ARG A 166 4.19 -4.67 16.97
C ARG A 166 3.78 -6.05 16.45
N GLU A 167 2.52 -6.44 16.63
CA GLU A 167 2.00 -7.69 16.06
C GLU A 167 1.88 -7.63 14.54
N SER A 168 1.59 -6.45 13.98
CA SER A 168 1.55 -6.20 12.52
C SER A 168 2.94 -6.35 11.90
N SER A 169 3.98 -5.83 12.55
CA SER A 169 5.37 -6.03 12.13
C SER A 169 5.76 -7.51 12.12
N LYS A 170 5.31 -8.28 13.12
CA LYS A 170 5.50 -9.75 13.12
C LYS A 170 4.73 -10.44 12.00
N ALA A 171 3.48 -10.05 11.78
CA ALA A 171 2.66 -10.62 10.70
C ALA A 171 3.31 -10.41 9.33
N VAL A 172 3.78 -9.18 9.08
CA VAL A 172 4.54 -8.85 7.87
C VAL A 172 5.81 -9.69 7.82
N SER A 173 6.60 -9.81 8.91
CA SER A 173 7.82 -10.63 8.96
C SER A 173 7.61 -12.11 8.61
N TYR A 174 6.48 -12.70 9.02
CA TYR A 174 6.14 -14.08 8.66
C TYR A 174 5.65 -14.22 7.21
N MET A 175 5.15 -13.14 6.60
CA MET A 175 4.60 -13.13 5.24
C MET A 175 5.31 -12.09 4.38
N MET A 176 6.64 -12.20 4.26
CA MET A 176 7.48 -11.24 3.52
C MET A 176 7.03 -11.00 2.07
N SER A 177 6.42 -11.99 1.43
CA SER A 177 5.86 -11.84 0.07
C SER A 177 4.81 -10.73 -0.03
N THR A 178 4.12 -10.39 1.06
CA THR A 178 3.15 -9.28 1.10
C THR A 178 3.79 -7.93 0.80
N LEU A 179 5.07 -7.73 1.13
CA LEU A 179 5.79 -6.48 0.84
C LEU A 179 6.01 -6.25 -0.66
N PHE A 180 6.07 -7.32 -1.46
CA PHE A 180 6.25 -7.23 -2.92
C PHE A 180 4.93 -7.03 -3.66
N PHE A 181 3.80 -7.25 -2.99
CA PHE A 181 2.48 -7.20 -3.61
C PHE A 181 2.11 -5.83 -4.24
N PRO A 182 2.55 -4.66 -3.72
CA PRO A 182 2.40 -3.38 -4.41
C PRO A 182 2.97 -3.35 -5.83
N LEU A 183 4.01 -4.14 -6.14
CA LEU A 183 4.57 -4.25 -7.49
C LEU A 183 3.56 -4.90 -8.44
N VAL A 184 2.85 -5.94 -7.98
CA VAL A 184 1.78 -6.59 -8.76
C VAL A 184 0.66 -5.59 -9.01
N THR A 185 0.20 -4.87 -7.97
CA THR A 185 -0.81 -3.82 -8.11
C THR A 185 -0.36 -2.72 -9.07
N PHE A 186 0.90 -2.30 -8.99
CA PHE A 186 1.47 -1.29 -9.88
C PHE A 186 1.50 -1.75 -11.34
N VAL A 187 1.92 -2.98 -11.62
CA VAL A 187 1.89 -3.57 -12.97
C VAL A 187 0.45 -3.61 -13.51
N LEU A 188 -0.51 -4.05 -12.69
CA LEU A 188 -1.92 -4.06 -13.09
C LEU A 188 -2.45 -2.64 -13.39
N LEU A 189 -2.09 -1.64 -12.59
CA LEU A 189 -2.46 -0.25 -12.84
C LEU A 189 -1.80 0.29 -14.12
N LEU A 190 -0.54 -0.04 -14.40
CA LEU A 190 0.12 0.32 -15.66
C LEU A 190 -0.57 -0.29 -16.87
N VAL A 191 -1.03 -1.55 -16.77
CA VAL A 191 -1.84 -2.18 -17.83
C VAL A 191 -3.14 -1.40 -18.04
N CYS A 192 -3.85 -1.00 -16.98
CA CYS A 192 -5.06 -0.19 -17.11
C CYS A 192 -4.79 1.18 -17.75
N VAL A 193 -3.73 1.89 -17.32
CA VAL A 193 -3.37 3.22 -17.84
C VAL A 193 -2.91 3.16 -19.29
N SER A 194 -2.08 2.17 -19.64
CA SER A 194 -1.63 1.98 -21.02
C SER A 194 -2.78 1.63 -21.95
N TYR A 195 -3.66 0.71 -21.55
CA TYR A 195 -4.83 0.34 -22.32
C TYR A 195 -5.78 1.54 -22.54
N TRP A 196 -6.04 2.32 -21.49
CA TRP A 196 -6.82 3.56 -21.59
C TRP A 196 -6.18 4.57 -22.54
N GLY A 197 -4.88 4.82 -22.40
CA GLY A 197 -4.16 5.80 -23.22
C GLY A 197 -4.14 5.41 -24.70
N ILE A 198 -3.91 4.13 -25.00
CA ILE A 198 -3.95 3.58 -26.37
C ILE A 198 -5.37 3.70 -26.94
N THR A 199 -6.40 3.28 -26.19
CA THR A 199 -7.79 3.36 -26.65
C THR A 199 -8.23 4.81 -26.86
N ALA A 200 -7.84 5.73 -25.97
CA ALA A 200 -8.13 7.16 -26.10
C ALA A 200 -7.46 7.75 -27.35
N LEU A 201 -6.21 7.38 -27.62
CA LEU A 201 -5.46 7.81 -28.79
C LEU A 201 -6.10 7.28 -30.09
N TYR A 202 -6.45 6.00 -30.13
CA TYR A 202 -7.14 5.39 -31.27
C TYR A 202 -8.50 6.04 -31.52
N LEU A 203 -9.28 6.29 -30.48
CA LEU A 203 -10.54 7.03 -30.59
C LEU A 203 -10.30 8.45 -31.11
N ALA A 204 -9.33 9.18 -30.57
CA ALA A 204 -9.04 10.56 -30.96
C ALA A 204 -8.49 10.71 -32.39
N THR A 205 -7.83 9.68 -32.91
CA THR A 205 -7.24 9.64 -34.26
C THR A 205 -8.11 8.87 -35.27
N SER A 206 -9.30 8.45 -34.86
CA SER A 206 -10.20 7.69 -35.74
C SER A 206 -10.84 8.59 -36.80
N GLY A 207 -10.97 8.05 -38.01
CA GLY A 207 -11.56 8.74 -39.16
C GLY A 207 -10.60 8.82 -40.35
N ALA A 208 -11.13 8.61 -41.55
CA ALA A 208 -10.38 8.81 -42.78
C ALA A 208 -10.26 10.32 -43.04
N PRO A 209 -9.07 10.85 -43.41
CA PRO A 209 -8.94 12.24 -43.79
C PRO A 209 -9.73 12.52 -45.07
N VAL A 210 -10.62 13.51 -45.05
CA VAL A 210 -11.37 13.97 -46.21
C VAL A 210 -10.64 15.15 -46.83
N PHE A 211 -10.16 14.94 -48.05
CA PHE A 211 -9.58 16.01 -48.86
C PHE A 211 -10.60 16.49 -49.89
N LYS A 212 -10.70 17.81 -50.05
CA LYS A 212 -11.58 18.42 -51.04
C LYS A 212 -10.80 19.38 -51.93
N VAL A 213 -11.29 19.54 -53.15
CA VAL A 213 -10.71 20.49 -54.11
C VAL A 213 -11.16 21.90 -53.74
N VAL A 214 -10.21 22.79 -53.45
CA VAL A 214 -10.45 24.18 -53.07
C VAL A 214 -9.65 25.10 -53.99
N ALA A 215 -10.26 26.20 -54.41
CA ALA A 215 -9.56 27.27 -55.12
C ALA A 215 -8.91 28.23 -54.11
N LEU A 216 -7.58 28.36 -54.13
CA LEU A 216 -6.87 29.27 -53.22
C LEU A 216 -7.09 30.74 -53.58
N ASN A 217 -7.26 31.04 -54.87
CA ASN A 217 -7.53 32.38 -55.39
C ASN A 217 -8.70 32.31 -56.37
N ALA A 218 -9.90 32.66 -55.90
CA ALA A 218 -11.12 32.67 -56.71
C ALA A 218 -11.10 33.72 -57.84
N SER A 219 -10.21 34.72 -57.74
CA SER A 219 -10.05 35.82 -58.70
C SER A 219 -9.06 35.53 -59.84
N GLN A 220 -8.34 34.40 -59.80
CA GLN A 220 -7.40 33.98 -60.85
C GLN A 220 -8.07 32.95 -61.77
N GLY A 221 -8.51 33.40 -62.96
CA GLY A 221 -9.20 32.53 -63.92
C GLY A 221 -10.67 32.30 -63.59
N ASP A 222 -11.31 31.34 -64.25
CA ASP A 222 -12.71 30.96 -64.01
C ASP A 222 -12.82 29.85 -62.95
N CYS A 223 -12.43 30.20 -61.73
CA CYS A 223 -12.50 29.34 -60.55
C CYS A 223 -13.89 29.32 -59.88
N SER A 224 -14.88 29.99 -60.46
CA SER A 224 -16.22 30.20 -59.90
C SER A 224 -17.00 28.88 -59.69
N GLY A 225 -16.69 27.85 -60.47
CA GLY A 225 -17.31 26.52 -60.39
C GLY A 225 -16.79 25.59 -59.29
N ILE A 226 -15.69 25.94 -58.59
CA ILE A 226 -15.13 25.10 -57.52
C ILE A 226 -15.76 25.47 -56.18
N THR A 227 -16.82 24.77 -55.83
CA THR A 227 -17.62 25.00 -54.60
C THR A 227 -17.07 24.30 -53.36
N GLY A 228 -15.94 23.61 -53.45
CA GLY A 228 -15.37 22.87 -52.31
C GLY A 228 -16.14 21.61 -51.93
N ASN A 229 -17.00 21.08 -52.81
CA ASN A 229 -17.80 19.87 -52.55
C ASN A 229 -17.22 18.59 -53.16
N GLN A 230 -16.29 18.70 -54.11
CA GLN A 230 -15.64 17.56 -54.75
C GLN A 230 -14.51 17.01 -53.87
N THR A 231 -14.56 15.71 -53.58
CA THR A 231 -13.48 15.00 -52.88
C THR A 231 -12.33 14.68 -53.83
N CYS A 232 -11.10 14.69 -53.31
CA CYS A 232 -9.90 14.37 -54.07
C CYS A 232 -8.95 13.48 -53.26
N ASP A 233 -8.01 12.82 -53.93
CA ASP A 233 -6.89 12.14 -53.29
C ASP A 233 -5.62 12.97 -53.53
N PRO A 234 -4.91 13.42 -52.47
CA PRO A 234 -3.71 14.25 -52.62
C PRO A 234 -2.58 13.58 -53.40
N VAL A 235 -2.53 12.24 -53.47
CA VAL A 235 -1.48 11.49 -54.17
C VAL A 235 -1.73 11.44 -55.67
N THR A 236 -3.00 11.34 -56.09
CA THR A 236 -3.37 11.24 -57.50
C THR A 236 -3.89 12.56 -58.08
N PHE A 237 -3.97 13.63 -57.27
CA PHE A 237 -4.48 14.92 -57.70
C PHE A 237 -3.53 15.58 -58.71
N ASN A 238 -4.04 15.87 -59.91
CA ASN A 238 -3.32 16.61 -60.93
C ASN A 238 -3.97 17.99 -61.12
N SER A 239 -3.20 19.07 -60.99
CA SER A 239 -3.72 20.43 -61.19
C SER A 239 -4.13 20.70 -62.64
N SER A 240 -3.60 19.94 -63.60
CA SER A 240 -3.92 20.07 -65.03
C SER A 240 -5.33 19.61 -65.40
N SER A 241 -6.02 18.85 -64.54
CA SER A 241 -7.42 18.47 -64.78
C SER A 241 -8.41 19.61 -64.55
N TYR A 242 -7.94 20.77 -64.06
CA TYR A 242 -8.73 21.98 -63.87
C TYR A 242 -8.13 23.16 -64.67
N PRO A 243 -8.17 23.10 -66.01
CA PRO A 243 -7.50 24.08 -66.88
C PRO A 243 -8.06 25.51 -66.76
N THR A 244 -9.32 25.66 -66.33
CA THR A 244 -9.98 26.95 -66.09
C THR A 244 -9.62 27.58 -64.75
N CYS A 245 -9.04 26.83 -63.82
CA CYS A 245 -8.71 27.28 -62.47
C CYS A 245 -7.30 26.80 -62.03
N PRO A 246 -6.24 27.57 -62.33
CA PRO A 246 -4.87 27.21 -61.98
C PRO A 246 -4.59 27.23 -60.47
N SER A 247 -5.48 27.84 -59.67
CA SER A 247 -5.38 27.92 -58.21
C SER A 247 -6.03 26.73 -57.47
N ALA A 248 -6.53 25.72 -58.19
CA ALA A 248 -7.15 24.52 -57.62
C ALA A 248 -6.11 23.64 -56.89
N ARG A 249 -6.38 23.33 -55.63
CA ARG A 249 -5.56 22.44 -54.79
C ARG A 249 -6.44 21.43 -54.06
N CYS A 250 -5.92 20.21 -53.89
CA CYS A 250 -6.51 19.22 -53.01
C CYS A 250 -6.05 19.49 -51.57
N MET A 251 -6.96 19.92 -50.70
CA MET A 251 -6.63 20.28 -49.32
C MET A 251 -7.42 19.44 -48.32
N PHE A 252 -6.78 19.15 -47.19
CA PHE A 252 -7.45 18.51 -46.05
C PHE A 252 -8.46 19.47 -45.45
N ILE A 253 -9.70 18.99 -45.26
CA ILE A 253 -10.77 19.78 -44.64
C ILE A 253 -11.03 19.27 -43.22
N ASN A 254 -11.37 18.00 -43.10
CA ASN A 254 -11.76 17.37 -41.84
C ASN A 254 -11.61 15.85 -41.94
N TYR A 255 -11.72 15.16 -40.80
CA TYR A 255 -11.86 13.71 -40.77
C TYR A 255 -13.32 13.31 -41.01
N ASN A 256 -13.53 12.21 -41.75
CA ASN A 256 -14.86 11.74 -42.10
C ASN A 256 -15.66 11.37 -40.83
N ALA A 257 -16.86 11.97 -40.68
CA ALA A 257 -17.74 11.80 -39.53
C ALA A 257 -18.96 10.90 -39.82
N GLU A 258 -19.06 10.32 -41.02
CA GLU A 258 -20.31 9.68 -41.47
C GLU A 258 -20.59 8.29 -40.90
N GLY A 259 -19.57 7.58 -40.38
CA GLY A 259 -19.75 6.24 -39.81
C GLY A 259 -20.41 6.24 -38.42
N LEU A 260 -21.10 5.14 -38.09
CA LEU A 260 -21.78 4.91 -36.80
C LEU A 260 -20.85 5.16 -35.60
N TYR A 261 -19.57 4.82 -35.77
CA TYR A 261 -18.53 4.97 -34.76
C TYR A 261 -18.13 6.44 -34.55
N GLN A 262 -17.90 7.17 -35.64
CA GLN A 262 -17.48 8.58 -35.62
C GLN A 262 -18.59 9.50 -35.10
N ARG A 263 -19.86 9.19 -35.41
CA ARG A 263 -21.02 9.90 -34.85
C ARG A 263 -21.11 9.79 -33.33
N ASN A 264 -20.68 8.65 -32.77
CA ASN A 264 -20.75 8.35 -31.34
C ASN A 264 -19.42 8.51 -30.60
N LEU A 265 -18.41 9.15 -31.21
CA LEU A 265 -17.05 9.25 -30.67
C LEU A 265 -17.00 9.87 -29.27
N PHE A 266 -17.83 10.87 -28.99
CA PHE A 266 -17.95 11.47 -27.66
C PHE A 266 -18.45 10.47 -26.60
N ASN A 267 -19.48 9.69 -26.93
CA ASN A 267 -20.04 8.67 -26.04
C ASN A 267 -19.02 7.55 -25.77
N LEU A 268 -18.25 7.16 -26.79
CA LEU A 268 -17.19 6.17 -26.67
C LEU A 268 -16.02 6.66 -25.80
N GLN A 269 -15.67 7.96 -25.88
CA GLN A 269 -14.67 8.56 -24.99
C GLN A 269 -15.15 8.63 -23.53
N ILE A 270 -16.42 8.97 -23.30
CA ILE A 270 -17.02 8.91 -21.95
C ILE A 270 -16.93 7.48 -21.41
N TYR A 271 -17.35 6.50 -22.22
CA TYR A 271 -17.29 5.10 -21.84
C TYR A 271 -15.85 4.65 -21.51
N ASN A 272 -14.86 5.04 -22.33
CA ASN A 272 -13.43 4.77 -22.09
C ASN A 272 -12.96 5.31 -20.73
N VAL A 273 -13.34 6.55 -20.36
CA VAL A 273 -12.99 7.14 -19.06
C VAL A 273 -13.70 6.42 -17.91
N VAL A 274 -14.98 6.11 -18.04
CA VAL A 274 -15.76 5.40 -17.00
C VAL A 274 -15.21 4.00 -16.76
N ALA A 275 -14.95 3.24 -17.83
CA ALA A 275 -14.38 1.90 -17.76
C ALA A 275 -12.98 1.93 -17.13
N PHE A 276 -12.14 2.91 -17.49
CA PHE A 276 -10.83 3.12 -16.90
C PHE A 276 -10.88 3.37 -15.38
N LEU A 277 -11.72 4.31 -14.93
CA LEU A 277 -11.89 4.60 -13.50
C LEU A 277 -12.35 3.37 -12.73
N TRP A 278 -13.31 2.62 -13.28
CA TRP A 278 -13.80 1.39 -12.67
C TRP A 278 -12.71 0.32 -12.58
N CYS A 279 -11.92 0.14 -13.63
CA CYS A 279 -10.79 -0.80 -13.64
C CYS A 279 -9.73 -0.46 -12.59
N ILE A 280 -9.31 0.81 -12.49
CA ILE A 280 -8.35 1.25 -11.47
C ILE A 280 -8.87 0.98 -10.06
N ASN A 281 -10.12 1.36 -9.79
CA ASN A 281 -10.72 1.15 -8.48
C ASN A 281 -10.86 -0.35 -8.16
N PHE A 282 -11.16 -1.18 -9.15
CA PHE A 282 -11.20 -2.64 -9.00
C PHE A 282 -9.82 -3.22 -8.67
N VAL A 283 -8.75 -2.81 -9.38
CA VAL A 283 -7.38 -3.26 -9.10
C VAL A 283 -6.94 -2.89 -7.67
N ILE A 284 -7.28 -1.68 -7.22
CA ILE A 284 -7.01 -1.25 -5.83
C ILE A 284 -7.80 -2.09 -4.83
N ALA A 285 -9.09 -2.35 -5.09
CA ALA A 285 -9.95 -3.18 -4.25
C ALA A 285 -9.44 -4.63 -4.14
N LEU A 286 -9.04 -5.22 -5.28
CA LEU A 286 -8.39 -6.52 -5.36
C LEU A 286 -7.15 -6.57 -4.48
N GLY A 287 -6.34 -5.53 -4.53
CA GLY A 287 -5.14 -5.46 -3.72
C GLY A 287 -5.43 -5.41 -2.21
N GLN A 288 -6.37 -4.57 -1.79
CA GLN A 288 -6.77 -4.42 -0.39
C GLN A 288 -7.38 -5.71 0.17
N CYS A 289 -8.31 -6.35 -0.56
CA CYS A 289 -8.96 -7.58 -0.11
C CYS A 289 -7.98 -8.76 -0.05
N THR A 290 -7.06 -8.85 -1.02
CA THR A 290 -6.01 -9.90 -1.04
C THR A 290 -5.11 -9.79 0.19
N LEU A 291 -4.58 -8.60 0.48
CA LEU A 291 -3.75 -8.35 1.66
C LEU A 291 -4.54 -8.59 2.95
N ALA A 292 -5.78 -8.10 3.03
CA ALA A 292 -6.64 -8.37 4.19
C ALA A 292 -6.80 -9.87 4.45
N GLY A 293 -7.05 -10.66 3.41
CA GLY A 293 -7.24 -12.10 3.58
C GLY A 293 -5.98 -12.86 3.99
N ALA A 294 -4.79 -12.36 3.61
CA ALA A 294 -3.52 -12.90 4.09
C ALA A 294 -3.29 -12.56 5.56
N PHE A 295 -3.44 -11.29 5.95
CA PHE A 295 -3.27 -10.87 7.35
C PHE A 295 -4.34 -11.43 8.29
N ALA A 296 -5.57 -11.60 7.81
CA ALA A 296 -6.62 -12.29 8.55
C ALA A 296 -6.27 -13.77 8.78
N SER A 297 -5.67 -14.45 7.79
CA SER A 297 -5.23 -15.85 7.97
C SER A 297 -4.14 -15.98 9.04
N TYR A 298 -3.25 -14.98 9.13
CA TYR A 298 -2.29 -14.88 10.23
C TYR A 298 -2.98 -14.64 11.57
N TYR A 299 -3.91 -13.67 11.66
CA TYR A 299 -4.56 -13.32 12.92
C TYR A 299 -5.27 -14.54 13.54
N TRP A 300 -6.11 -15.19 12.74
CA TRP A 300 -6.98 -16.29 13.15
C TRP A 300 -6.27 -17.66 13.24
N ALA A 301 -4.96 -17.74 12.96
CA ALA A 301 -4.16 -18.92 13.26
C ALA A 301 -3.89 -19.01 14.78
N PHE A 302 -4.24 -20.12 15.43
CA PHE A 302 -4.10 -20.24 16.89
C PHE A 302 -2.63 -20.45 17.30
N SER A 303 -1.92 -21.34 16.60
CA SER A 303 -0.50 -21.67 16.81
C SER A 303 0.36 -21.03 15.72
N LYS A 304 0.97 -19.88 16.01
CA LYS A 304 1.85 -19.16 15.08
C LYS A 304 3.31 -19.62 15.26
N PRO A 305 4.06 -20.02 14.19
CA PRO A 305 3.69 -19.96 12.77
C PRO A 305 3.03 -21.22 12.19
N GLY A 306 2.92 -22.32 12.94
CA GLY A 306 2.50 -23.64 12.41
C GLY A 306 1.14 -23.68 11.69
N ASP A 307 0.16 -22.89 12.13
CA ASP A 307 -1.19 -22.85 11.55
C ASP A 307 -1.33 -21.83 10.40
N ILE A 308 -0.27 -21.10 10.07
CA ILE A 308 -0.28 -20.14 8.96
C ILE A 308 -0.09 -20.92 7.64
N PRO A 309 -0.93 -20.69 6.61
CA PRO A 309 -0.74 -21.31 5.29
C PRO A 309 0.65 -21.02 4.72
N THR A 310 1.23 -21.97 3.98
CA THR A 310 2.58 -21.84 3.38
C THR A 310 2.68 -20.68 2.37
N PHE A 311 1.63 -20.44 1.60
CA PHE A 311 1.54 -19.34 0.62
C PHE A 311 0.28 -18.50 0.87
N PRO A 312 0.23 -17.73 1.97
CA PRO A 312 -1.01 -17.08 2.43
C PRO A 312 -1.45 -15.97 1.48
N LEU A 313 -0.50 -15.26 0.87
CA LEU A 313 -0.78 -14.21 -0.11
C LEU A 313 -1.42 -14.78 -1.38
N SER A 314 -0.78 -15.77 -2.01
CA SER A 314 -1.26 -16.36 -3.27
C SER A 314 -2.61 -17.07 -3.09
N GLN A 315 -2.78 -17.79 -1.99
CA GLN A 315 -4.08 -18.41 -1.67
C GLN A 315 -5.16 -17.36 -1.43
N SER A 316 -4.85 -16.26 -0.73
CA SER A 316 -5.78 -15.15 -0.53
C SER A 316 -6.16 -14.47 -1.85
N PHE A 317 -5.18 -14.27 -2.76
CA PHE A 317 -5.40 -13.69 -4.08
C PHE A 317 -6.35 -14.55 -4.92
N ILE A 318 -6.07 -15.86 -5.01
CA ILE A 318 -6.92 -16.81 -5.75
C ILE A 318 -8.32 -16.88 -5.15
N ARG A 319 -8.45 -16.92 -3.82
CA ARG A 319 -9.75 -16.89 -3.13
C ARG A 319 -10.52 -15.61 -3.44
N THR A 320 -9.84 -14.48 -3.46
CA THR A 320 -10.44 -13.17 -3.79
C THR A 320 -10.97 -13.16 -5.22
N LEU A 321 -10.18 -13.64 -6.19
CA LEU A 321 -10.61 -13.74 -7.59
C LEU A 321 -11.71 -14.77 -7.82
N ARG A 322 -11.69 -15.90 -7.10
CA ARG A 322 -12.67 -16.97 -7.32
C ARG A 322 -14.03 -16.66 -6.72
N TYR A 323 -14.07 -16.02 -5.56
CA TYR A 323 -15.31 -15.87 -4.79
C TYR A 323 -15.79 -14.43 -4.64
N HIS A 324 -14.90 -13.42 -4.69
CA HIS A 324 -15.23 -12.06 -4.23
C HIS A 324 -15.16 -10.97 -5.30
N VAL A 325 -14.91 -11.31 -6.57
CA VAL A 325 -14.84 -10.34 -7.69
C VAL A 325 -16.09 -9.45 -7.76
N GLY A 326 -17.28 -10.01 -7.56
CA GLY A 326 -18.53 -9.24 -7.58
C GLY A 326 -18.58 -8.15 -6.50
N SER A 327 -18.23 -8.48 -5.26
CA SER A 327 -18.21 -7.52 -4.15
C SER A 327 -17.17 -6.43 -4.34
N LEU A 328 -16.01 -6.79 -4.89
CA LEU A 328 -14.93 -5.86 -5.21
C LEU A 328 -15.36 -4.92 -6.35
N ALA A 329 -15.97 -5.46 -7.40
CA ALA A 329 -16.50 -4.69 -8.52
C ALA A 329 -17.61 -3.74 -8.08
N PHE A 330 -18.49 -4.17 -7.18
CA PHE A 330 -19.55 -3.32 -6.63
C PHE A 330 -18.99 -2.15 -5.80
N GLY A 331 -18.07 -2.42 -4.87
CA GLY A 331 -17.40 -1.36 -4.11
C GLY A 331 -16.62 -0.40 -5.00
N ALA A 332 -15.93 -0.91 -6.02
CA ALA A 332 -15.24 -0.12 -7.04
C ALA A 332 -16.20 0.74 -7.88
N LEU A 333 -17.39 0.22 -8.20
CA LEU A 333 -18.42 0.97 -8.93
C LEU A 333 -18.94 2.15 -8.11
N ILE A 334 -19.26 1.96 -6.82
CA ILE A 334 -19.71 3.06 -5.94
C ILE A 334 -18.65 4.17 -5.90
N LEU A 335 -17.38 3.80 -5.75
CA LEU A 335 -16.28 4.77 -5.75
C LEU A 335 -16.15 5.50 -7.11
N THR A 336 -16.32 4.77 -8.20
CA THR A 336 -16.26 5.31 -9.57
C THR A 336 -17.37 6.33 -9.82
N LEU A 337 -18.60 6.06 -9.36
CA LEU A 337 -19.72 7.00 -9.48
C LEU A 337 -19.44 8.32 -8.76
N VAL A 338 -18.91 8.26 -7.53
CA VAL A 338 -18.54 9.46 -6.78
C VAL A 338 -17.39 10.23 -7.46
N GLN A 339 -16.41 9.51 -8.00
CA GLN A 339 -15.31 10.12 -8.75
C GLN A 339 -15.78 10.81 -10.04
N ILE A 340 -16.71 10.22 -10.77
CA ILE A 340 -17.31 10.82 -11.97
C ILE A 340 -18.00 12.13 -11.59
N VAL A 341 -18.81 12.15 -10.53
CA VAL A 341 -19.46 13.39 -10.08
C VAL A 341 -18.43 14.46 -9.72
N ARG A 342 -17.34 14.09 -9.03
CA ARG A 342 -16.25 15.02 -8.70
C ARG A 342 -15.56 15.59 -9.95
N ILE A 343 -15.29 14.74 -10.95
CA ILE A 343 -14.68 15.16 -12.23
C ILE A 343 -15.63 16.12 -12.96
N ILE A 344 -16.93 15.84 -12.98
CA ILE A 344 -17.94 16.73 -13.59
C ILE A 344 -17.98 18.07 -12.86
N LEU A 345 -18.00 18.08 -11.52
CA LEU A 345 -17.99 19.34 -10.75
C LEU A 345 -16.72 20.17 -11.02
N GLU A 346 -15.56 19.53 -11.18
CA GLU A 346 -14.32 20.22 -11.53
C GLU A 346 -14.39 20.81 -12.94
N TYR A 347 -14.91 20.03 -13.89
CA TYR A 347 -15.12 20.48 -15.27
C TYR A 347 -16.11 21.65 -15.37
N LEU A 348 -17.25 21.58 -14.69
CA LEU A 348 -18.25 22.65 -14.68
C LEU A 348 -17.70 23.94 -14.06
N ASP A 349 -16.98 23.84 -12.94
CA ASP A 349 -16.36 25.01 -12.33
C ASP A 349 -15.33 25.67 -13.26
N HIS A 350 -14.52 24.88 -13.95
CA HIS A 350 -13.58 25.40 -14.94
C HIS A 350 -14.31 26.05 -16.14
N LYS A 351 -15.37 25.42 -16.65
CA LYS A 351 -16.12 25.91 -17.81
C LYS A 351 -16.88 27.20 -17.52
N PHE A 352 -17.47 27.33 -16.33
CA PHE A 352 -18.28 28.49 -15.95
C PHE A 352 -17.52 29.56 -15.17
N ARG A 353 -16.20 29.39 -14.94
CA ARG A 353 -15.40 30.29 -14.10
C ARG A 353 -15.51 31.77 -14.47
N ALA A 354 -15.63 32.08 -15.77
CA ALA A 354 -15.75 33.46 -16.27
C ALA A 354 -17.15 34.06 -16.12
N ALA A 355 -18.19 33.23 -15.95
CA ALA A 355 -19.60 33.65 -15.90
C ALA A 355 -20.23 33.47 -14.50
N GLN A 356 -19.44 33.14 -13.47
CA GLN A 356 -19.95 32.82 -12.14
C GLN A 356 -20.29 34.08 -11.33
N ASN A 357 -21.55 34.19 -10.92
CA ASN A 357 -21.98 35.11 -9.85
C ASN A 357 -21.43 34.65 -8.49
N PRO A 358 -21.29 35.54 -7.48
CA PRO A 358 -20.76 35.18 -6.16
C PRO A 358 -21.47 33.99 -5.49
N CYS A 359 -22.80 33.91 -5.63
CA CYS A 359 -23.60 32.79 -5.12
C CYS A 359 -23.22 31.45 -5.81
N ALA A 360 -23.07 31.43 -7.13
CA ALA A 360 -22.68 30.23 -7.88
C ALA A 360 -21.29 29.73 -7.48
N ARG A 361 -20.34 30.66 -7.26
CA ARG A 361 -18.99 30.34 -6.77
C ARG A 361 -19.01 29.72 -5.37
N PHE A 362 -19.86 30.24 -4.48
CA PHE A 362 -20.05 29.67 -3.14
C PHE A 362 -20.63 28.25 -3.21
N VAL A 363 -21.70 28.04 -4.00
CA VAL A 363 -22.32 26.72 -4.17
C VAL A 363 -21.35 25.71 -4.76
N MET A 364 -20.58 26.09 -5.80
CA MET A 364 -19.56 25.20 -6.38
C MET A 364 -18.47 24.82 -5.36
N CYS A 365 -18.03 25.77 -4.52
CA CYS A 365 -17.10 25.49 -3.43
C CYS A 365 -17.68 24.47 -2.43
N CYS A 366 -18.92 24.66 -2.00
CA CYS A 366 -19.61 23.73 -1.09
C CYS A 366 -19.75 22.33 -1.70
N LEU A 367 -20.20 22.22 -2.96
CA LEU A 367 -20.36 20.93 -3.64
C LEU A 367 -19.01 20.21 -3.81
N LYS A 368 -17.96 20.91 -4.24
CA LYS A 368 -16.61 20.33 -4.35
C LYS A 368 -16.13 19.80 -3.01
N CYS A 369 -16.33 20.55 -1.92
CA CYS A 369 -15.98 20.12 -0.57
C CYS A 369 -16.78 18.87 -0.14
N CYS A 370 -18.11 18.89 -0.30
CA CYS A 370 -18.99 17.77 0.06
C CYS A 370 -18.63 16.48 -0.69
N PHE A 371 -18.43 16.54 -2.01
CA PHE A 371 -18.07 15.37 -2.81
C PHE A 371 -16.65 14.89 -2.57
N TRP A 372 -15.72 15.78 -2.22
CA TRP A 372 -14.39 15.40 -1.76
C TRP A 372 -14.47 14.63 -0.43
N CYS A 373 -15.27 15.11 0.53
CA CYS A 373 -15.53 14.41 1.79
C CYS A 373 -16.23 13.06 1.55
N LEU A 374 -17.21 13.01 0.65
CA LEU A 374 -17.90 11.78 0.28
C LEU A 374 -16.95 10.74 -0.32
N GLU A 375 -16.06 11.15 -1.24
CA GLU A 375 -15.06 10.24 -1.82
C GLU A 375 -14.17 9.63 -0.74
N LYS A 376 -13.72 10.45 0.22
CA LYS A 376 -12.91 9.97 1.36
C LYS A 376 -13.69 9.02 2.26
N PHE A 377 -14.95 9.33 2.54
CA PHE A 377 -15.83 8.49 3.34
C PHE A 377 -16.13 7.14 2.67
N ILE A 378 -16.43 7.14 1.36
CA ILE A 378 -16.64 5.91 0.58
C ILE A 378 -15.36 5.08 0.52
N LYS A 379 -14.19 5.69 0.32
CA LYS A 379 -12.90 4.98 0.40
C LYS A 379 -12.70 4.31 1.77
N PHE A 380 -13.07 4.99 2.85
CA PHE A 380 -13.02 4.43 4.21
C PHE A 380 -13.97 3.24 4.37
N ILE A 381 -15.23 3.35 3.94
CA ILE A 381 -16.20 2.24 4.02
C ILE A 381 -15.72 1.06 3.17
N ASN A 382 -15.35 1.29 1.91
CA ASN A 382 -14.90 0.24 0.99
C ASN A 382 -13.73 -0.53 1.58
N ARG A 383 -12.71 0.17 2.08
CA ARG A 383 -11.52 -0.45 2.66
C ARG A 383 -11.86 -1.38 3.83
N ASN A 384 -12.71 -0.93 4.75
CA ASN A 384 -13.14 -1.74 5.89
C ASN A 384 -14.10 -2.87 5.50
N ALA A 385 -14.95 -2.66 4.49
CA ALA A 385 -15.81 -3.69 3.92
C ALA A 385 -14.98 -4.81 3.28
N TYR A 386 -13.91 -4.49 2.53
CA TYR A 386 -13.02 -5.49 1.94
C TYR A 386 -12.30 -6.34 2.99
N ILE A 387 -11.98 -5.77 4.16
CA ILE A 387 -11.44 -6.54 5.29
C ILE A 387 -12.50 -7.54 5.79
N MET A 388 -13.75 -7.10 6.02
CA MET A 388 -14.82 -8.00 6.47
C MET A 388 -15.18 -9.05 5.44
N ILE A 389 -15.14 -8.74 4.14
CA ILE A 389 -15.28 -9.71 3.05
C ILE A 389 -14.15 -10.74 3.15
N ALA A 390 -12.91 -10.31 3.37
CA ALA A 390 -11.78 -11.23 3.46
C ALA A 390 -11.85 -12.14 4.70
N ILE A 391 -12.44 -11.68 5.81
CA ILE A 391 -12.65 -12.48 7.03
C ILE A 391 -13.82 -13.46 6.84
N TYR A 392 -15.00 -12.96 6.46
CA TYR A 392 -16.25 -13.74 6.52
C TYR A 392 -16.79 -14.21 5.17
N GLY A 393 -16.31 -13.66 4.06
CA GLY A 393 -16.76 -14.04 2.72
C GLY A 393 -18.23 -13.70 2.45
N LYS A 394 -18.77 -12.65 3.09
CA LYS A 394 -20.13 -12.14 2.87
C LYS A 394 -20.14 -11.04 1.80
N ASN A 395 -21.28 -10.84 1.16
CA ASN A 395 -21.52 -9.77 0.17
C ASN A 395 -21.15 -8.37 0.69
N PHE A 396 -20.92 -7.44 -0.23
CA PHE A 396 -20.37 -6.11 0.07
C PHE A 396 -21.22 -5.33 1.08
N CYS A 397 -22.53 -5.20 0.88
CA CYS A 397 -23.39 -4.40 1.75
C CYS A 397 -23.42 -4.92 3.19
N VAL A 398 -23.47 -6.24 3.36
CA VAL A 398 -23.48 -6.87 4.69
C VAL A 398 -22.13 -6.65 5.38
N SER A 399 -21.04 -6.86 4.65
CA SER A 399 -19.69 -6.64 5.15
C SER A 399 -19.43 -5.17 5.50
N ALA A 400 -19.88 -4.23 4.68
CA ALA A 400 -19.79 -2.80 4.92
C ALA A 400 -20.57 -2.37 6.16
N LYS A 401 -21.82 -2.83 6.30
CA LYS A 401 -22.65 -2.58 7.50
C LYS A 401 -21.97 -3.10 8.76
N ASN A 402 -21.51 -4.36 8.74
CA ASN A 402 -20.87 -4.96 9.92
C ASN A 402 -19.57 -4.25 10.29
N ALA A 403 -18.73 -3.94 9.29
CA ALA A 403 -17.49 -3.18 9.50
C ALA A 403 -17.78 -1.81 10.12
N PHE A 404 -18.71 -1.06 9.54
CA PHE A 404 -19.06 0.28 10.01
C PHE A 404 -19.60 0.24 11.45
N MET A 405 -20.54 -0.67 11.75
CA MET A 405 -21.10 -0.78 13.10
C MET A 405 -20.03 -1.19 14.13
N LEU A 406 -19.13 -2.11 13.79
CA LEU A 406 -18.01 -2.52 14.66
C LEU A 406 -17.06 -1.35 14.97
N LEU A 407 -16.72 -0.56 13.95
CA LEU A 407 -15.84 0.60 14.09
C LEU A 407 -16.51 1.73 14.88
N MET A 408 -17.78 2.03 14.62
CA MET A 408 -18.50 3.10 15.34
C MET A 408 -18.67 2.80 16.83
N ARG A 409 -18.85 1.53 17.21
CA ARG A 409 -18.88 1.09 18.62
C ARG A 409 -17.54 1.28 19.33
N ASN A 410 -16.44 1.28 18.58
CA ASN A 410 -15.08 1.40 19.09
C ASN A 410 -14.36 2.66 18.59
N ILE A 411 -15.09 3.71 18.20
CA ILE A 411 -14.57 4.84 17.41
C ILE A 411 -13.32 5.48 18.02
N VAL A 412 -13.26 5.64 19.34
CA VAL A 412 -12.08 6.20 20.02
C VAL A 412 -10.83 5.35 19.78
N ARG A 413 -10.95 4.01 19.82
CA ARG A 413 -9.82 3.12 19.54
C ARG A 413 -9.40 3.20 18.07
N VAL A 414 -10.38 3.30 17.18
CA VAL A 414 -10.15 3.44 15.73
C VAL A 414 -9.37 4.72 15.44
N VAL A 415 -9.84 5.87 15.93
CA VAL A 415 -9.21 7.17 15.70
C VAL A 415 -7.79 7.20 16.25
N VAL A 416 -7.55 6.69 17.47
CA VAL A 416 -6.21 6.68 18.05
C VAL A 416 -5.26 5.79 17.23
N LEU A 417 -5.70 4.59 16.85
CA LEU A 417 -4.89 3.67 16.06
C LEU A 417 -4.57 4.24 14.67
N ASP A 418 -5.56 4.84 13.99
CA ASP A 418 -5.40 5.50 12.70
C ASP A 418 -4.34 6.61 12.77
N LYS A 419 -4.47 7.55 13.72
CA LYS A 419 -3.52 8.68 13.88
C LYS A 419 -2.12 8.24 14.27
N VAL A 420 -1.98 7.27 15.17
CA VAL A 420 -0.66 6.75 15.56
C VAL A 420 0.00 6.02 14.39
N THR A 421 -0.76 5.23 13.64
CA THR A 421 -0.26 4.49 12.47
C THR A 421 0.17 5.45 11.37
N ASP A 422 -0.64 6.44 11.02
CA ASP A 422 -0.32 7.45 10.02
C ASP A 422 0.96 8.22 10.35
N LEU A 423 1.10 8.66 11.61
CA LEU A 423 2.30 9.36 12.09
C LEU A 423 3.55 8.50 11.95
N LEU A 424 3.46 7.22 12.32
CA LEU A 424 4.60 6.31 12.27
C LEU A 424 5.02 5.96 10.86
N LEU A 425 4.06 5.68 9.99
CA LEU A 425 4.34 5.41 8.59
C LEU A 425 4.84 6.67 7.88
N PHE A 426 4.41 7.87 8.31
CA PHE A 426 4.96 9.12 7.84
C PHE A 426 6.45 9.28 8.20
N PHE A 427 6.83 9.06 9.46
CA PHE A 427 8.25 9.09 9.85
C PHE A 427 9.08 8.02 9.13
N GLY A 428 8.52 6.83 8.93
CA GLY A 428 9.15 5.77 8.14
C GLY A 428 9.44 6.21 6.70
N LYS A 429 8.48 6.89 6.04
CA LYS A 429 8.67 7.46 4.70
C LYS A 429 9.73 8.56 4.71
N LEU A 430 9.68 9.48 5.68
CA LEU A 430 10.62 10.60 5.79
C LEU A 430 12.05 10.08 5.99
N LEU A 431 12.25 9.05 6.81
CA LEU A 431 13.56 8.43 7.01
C LEU A 431 14.11 7.84 5.71
N VAL A 432 13.29 7.08 4.97
CA VAL A 432 13.71 6.49 3.68
C VAL A 432 14.03 7.57 2.66
N VAL A 433 13.13 8.53 2.46
CA VAL A 433 13.27 9.60 1.46
C VAL A 433 14.43 10.53 1.82
N GLY A 434 14.53 10.91 3.09
CA GLY A 434 15.62 11.74 3.61
C GLY A 434 16.97 11.04 3.49
N GLY A 435 17.07 9.78 3.93
CA GLY A 435 18.31 9.00 3.83
C GLY A 435 18.78 8.82 2.38
N VAL A 436 17.87 8.48 1.46
CA VAL A 436 18.17 8.36 0.03
C VAL A 436 18.49 9.73 -0.58
N GLY A 437 17.80 10.80 -0.17
CA GLY A 437 18.07 12.17 -0.63
C GLY A 437 19.43 12.69 -0.20
N VAL A 438 19.85 12.45 1.05
CA VAL A 438 21.19 12.78 1.54
C VAL A 438 22.24 11.99 0.75
N LEU A 439 22.05 10.68 0.57
CA LEU A 439 22.96 9.86 -0.22
C LEU A 439 23.07 10.36 -1.67
N ALA A 440 21.95 10.72 -2.30
CA ALA A 440 21.90 11.31 -3.63
C ALA A 440 22.65 12.65 -3.68
N PHE A 441 22.49 13.52 -2.68
CA PHE A 441 23.22 14.77 -2.59
C PHE A 441 24.74 14.54 -2.53
N TYR A 442 25.23 13.66 -1.64
CA TYR A 442 26.66 13.36 -1.55
C TYR A 442 27.22 12.72 -2.82
N PHE A 443 26.42 11.90 -3.50
CA PHE A 443 26.78 11.28 -4.78
C PHE A 443 26.88 12.30 -5.92
N PHE A 444 25.81 13.08 -6.16
CA PHE A 444 25.76 14.04 -7.28
C PHE A 444 26.59 15.33 -7.03
N SER A 445 26.93 15.64 -5.78
CA SER A 445 27.86 16.74 -5.44
C SER A 445 29.34 16.34 -5.56
N GLY A 446 29.65 15.07 -5.84
CA GLY A 446 31.02 14.58 -5.97
C GLY A 446 31.80 14.52 -4.66
N LYS A 447 31.11 14.51 -3.51
CA LYS A 447 31.73 14.44 -2.17
C LYS A 447 32.13 13.02 -1.76
N ILE A 448 31.65 12.00 -2.46
CA ILE A 448 32.05 10.59 -2.29
C ILE A 448 33.07 10.24 -3.39
N PRO A 449 34.35 10.00 -3.05
CA PRO A 449 35.33 9.51 -4.03
C PRO A 449 35.03 8.03 -4.33
N VAL A 450 34.44 7.75 -5.50
CA VAL A 450 34.18 6.38 -5.95
C VAL A 450 35.47 5.85 -6.62
N PRO A 451 36.07 4.73 -6.17
CA PRO A 451 37.40 4.29 -6.62
C PRO A 451 37.52 3.85 -8.10
N SER A 452 36.43 3.82 -8.85
CA SER A 452 36.38 3.29 -10.22
C SER A 452 35.80 4.33 -11.19
N GLY A 453 36.58 4.71 -12.19
CA GLY A 453 36.25 5.75 -13.19
C GLY A 453 34.99 5.50 -14.04
N SER A 454 34.34 4.34 -13.90
CA SER A 454 33.05 4.02 -14.54
C SER A 454 31.83 4.49 -13.75
N PHE A 455 31.97 4.84 -12.47
CA PHE A 455 30.86 5.25 -11.58
C PHE A 455 31.04 6.65 -10.97
N GLN A 456 31.96 7.46 -11.51
CA GLN A 456 32.14 8.83 -11.07
C GLN A 456 31.11 9.74 -11.74
N ALA A 457 30.28 10.42 -10.96
CA ALA A 457 29.36 11.42 -11.50
C ALA A 457 30.18 12.59 -12.07
N SER A 458 30.06 12.86 -13.38
CA SER A 458 30.61 14.07 -14.00
C SER A 458 30.06 15.30 -13.27
N LYS A 459 30.86 16.36 -13.12
CA LYS A 459 30.44 17.60 -12.45
C LYS A 459 29.22 18.18 -13.18
N LEU A 460 28.02 17.99 -12.63
CA LEU A 460 26.78 18.48 -13.23
C LEU A 460 26.61 19.98 -12.92
N ASN A 461 26.30 20.78 -13.94
CA ASN A 461 25.93 22.19 -13.76
C ASN A 461 24.63 22.34 -12.97
N TYR A 462 23.71 21.36 -13.06
CA TYR A 462 22.45 21.36 -12.33
C TYR A 462 22.20 20.01 -11.64
N TYR A 463 22.94 19.76 -10.55
CA TYR A 463 22.85 18.52 -9.77
C TYR A 463 21.53 18.38 -8.97
N TRP A 464 20.72 19.43 -8.86
CA TRP A 464 19.45 19.41 -8.13
C TRP A 464 18.34 18.62 -8.85
N MET A 465 18.25 18.66 -10.18
CA MET A 465 17.24 17.89 -10.93
C MET A 465 17.29 16.38 -10.64
N PRO A 466 18.44 15.69 -10.74
CA PRO A 466 18.49 14.26 -10.44
C PRO A 466 18.22 13.97 -8.96
N ILE A 467 18.62 14.83 -8.03
CA ILE A 467 18.30 14.68 -6.60
C ILE A 467 16.79 14.77 -6.36
N ILE A 468 16.12 15.79 -6.91
CA ILE A 468 14.67 15.95 -6.80
C ILE A 468 13.95 14.73 -7.40
N THR A 469 14.42 14.24 -8.55
CA THR A 469 13.87 13.04 -9.20
C THR A 469 14.00 11.80 -8.30
N VAL A 470 15.16 11.61 -7.66
CA VAL A 470 15.41 10.51 -6.72
C VAL A 470 14.54 10.66 -5.45
N ILE A 471 14.39 11.87 -4.91
CA ILE A 471 13.53 12.15 -3.75
C ILE A 471 12.08 11.82 -4.08
N VAL A 472 11.55 12.31 -5.20
CA VAL A 472 10.17 12.04 -5.64
C VAL A 472 9.97 10.55 -5.91
N GLY A 473 10.89 9.91 -6.64
CA GLY A 473 10.83 8.49 -6.94
C GLY A 473 10.87 7.62 -5.67
N SER A 474 11.76 7.92 -4.73
CA SER A 474 11.85 7.21 -3.45
C SER A 474 10.59 7.38 -2.60
N TYR A 475 9.95 8.56 -2.62
CA TYR A 475 8.68 8.79 -1.92
C TYR A 475 7.56 7.92 -2.49
N LEU A 476 7.43 7.84 -3.82
CA LEU A 476 6.42 7.00 -4.49
C LEU A 476 6.62 5.51 -4.16
N ILE A 477 7.86 5.04 -4.17
CA ILE A 477 8.21 3.65 -3.82
C ILE A 477 7.90 3.38 -2.35
N ALA A 478 8.35 4.25 -1.45
CA ALA A 478 8.08 4.13 -0.01
C ALA A 478 6.57 4.11 0.28
N GLN A 479 5.80 4.98 -0.37
CA GLN A 479 4.34 5.01 -0.27
C GLN A 479 3.71 3.65 -0.61
N GLY A 480 4.19 2.98 -1.66
CA GLY A 480 3.74 1.64 -2.04
C GLY A 480 3.99 0.60 -0.94
N PHE A 481 5.21 0.51 -0.42
CA PHE A 481 5.56 -0.45 0.64
C PHE A 481 4.81 -0.17 1.96
N PHE A 482 4.77 1.08 2.40
CA PHE A 482 4.08 1.45 3.63
C PHE A 482 2.55 1.27 3.54
N SER A 483 1.98 1.25 2.34
CA SER A 483 0.55 0.94 2.15
C SER A 483 0.21 -0.50 2.58
N VAL A 484 1.12 -1.46 2.38
CA VAL A 484 0.96 -2.86 2.84
C VAL A 484 0.91 -2.90 4.36
N TYR A 485 1.80 -2.16 5.00
CA TYR A 485 1.86 -2.08 6.46
C TYR A 485 0.58 -1.47 7.03
N SER A 486 0.11 -0.37 6.46
CA SER A 486 -1.20 0.23 6.82
C SER A 486 -2.32 -0.80 6.69
N MET A 487 -2.38 -1.53 5.56
CA MET A 487 -3.37 -2.59 5.36
C MET A 487 -3.30 -3.72 6.40
N CYS A 488 -2.10 -4.11 6.81
CA CYS A 488 -1.89 -5.08 7.89
C CYS A 488 -2.46 -4.58 9.22
N VAL A 489 -2.09 -3.37 9.62
CA VAL A 489 -2.54 -2.78 10.89
C VAL A 489 -4.06 -2.73 10.97
N ASP A 490 -4.72 -2.22 9.92
CA ASP A 490 -6.19 -2.14 9.89
C ASP A 490 -6.86 -3.51 9.90
N THR A 491 -6.29 -4.48 9.19
CA THR A 491 -6.82 -5.85 9.18
C THR A 491 -6.72 -6.50 10.55
N LEU A 492 -5.54 -6.45 11.20
CA LEU A 492 -5.36 -7.04 12.52
C LEU A 492 -6.18 -6.30 13.58
N PHE A 493 -6.35 -4.98 13.44
CA PHE A 493 -7.18 -4.20 14.34
C PHE A 493 -8.66 -4.58 14.21
N LEU A 494 -9.18 -4.73 12.99
CA LEU A 494 -10.56 -5.15 12.79
C LEU A 494 -10.78 -6.58 13.32
N CYS A 495 -9.85 -7.50 13.03
CA CYS A 495 -9.89 -8.85 13.60
C CYS A 495 -9.85 -8.82 15.14
N PHE A 496 -9.09 -7.91 15.73
CA PHE A 496 -9.01 -7.73 17.17
C PHE A 496 -10.30 -7.18 17.79
N LEU A 497 -10.95 -6.20 17.16
CA LEU A 497 -12.26 -5.74 17.62
C LEU A 497 -13.29 -6.87 17.55
N GLU A 498 -13.25 -7.66 16.49
CA GLU A 498 -14.13 -8.80 16.29
C GLU A 498 -13.86 -9.92 17.32
N ASP A 499 -12.59 -10.22 17.61
CA ASP A 499 -12.18 -11.18 18.64
C ASP A 499 -12.69 -10.75 20.03
N LEU A 500 -12.68 -9.45 20.33
CA LEU A 500 -13.22 -8.91 21.57
C LEU A 500 -14.74 -8.98 21.70
N GLU A 501 -15.48 -8.90 20.59
CA GLU A 501 -16.95 -9.00 20.62
C GLU A 501 -17.42 -10.45 20.71
N ARG A 502 -16.75 -11.37 20.03
CA ARG A 502 -17.22 -12.75 19.87
C ARG A 502 -16.65 -13.74 20.88
N HIS A 503 -15.47 -13.47 21.43
CA HIS A 503 -14.81 -14.39 22.36
C HIS A 503 -14.79 -13.81 23.77
N ASP A 504 -14.97 -14.68 24.76
CA ASP A 504 -14.96 -14.32 26.19
C ASP A 504 -13.74 -14.86 26.94
N GLY A 505 -12.95 -15.73 26.29
CA GLY A 505 -11.80 -16.41 26.88
C GLY A 505 -12.16 -17.72 27.58
N SER A 506 -13.38 -18.22 27.42
CA SER A 506 -13.76 -19.59 27.81
C SER A 506 -13.02 -20.64 26.98
N VAL A 507 -13.11 -21.91 27.39
CA VAL A 507 -12.51 -23.03 26.62
C VAL A 507 -13.22 -23.20 25.28
N GLU A 508 -14.52 -22.87 25.21
CA GLU A 508 -15.34 -22.92 24.01
C GLU A 508 -15.10 -21.70 23.09
N LYS A 509 -14.79 -20.54 23.67
CA LYS A 509 -14.60 -19.27 22.95
C LYS A 509 -13.28 -18.58 23.36
N PRO A 510 -12.11 -19.15 23.04
CA PRO A 510 -10.82 -18.57 23.40
C PRO A 510 -10.51 -17.34 22.55
N TYR A 511 -9.79 -16.36 23.11
CA TYR A 511 -9.25 -15.25 22.34
C TYR A 511 -8.10 -15.71 21.44
N PHE A 512 -8.04 -15.18 20.22
CA PHE A 512 -6.98 -15.41 19.23
C PHE A 512 -5.86 -14.38 19.28
N MET A 513 -6.12 -13.22 19.91
CA MET A 513 -5.15 -12.15 20.06
C MET A 513 -3.86 -12.56 20.79
N SER A 514 -2.79 -11.80 20.59
CA SER A 514 -1.48 -12.10 21.19
C SER A 514 -1.49 -12.04 22.73
N LYS A 515 -0.60 -12.80 23.37
CA LYS A 515 -0.43 -12.79 24.84
C LYS A 515 -0.12 -11.40 25.39
N ASN A 516 0.60 -10.58 24.63
CA ASN A 516 0.88 -9.19 25.03
C ASN A 516 -0.41 -8.35 25.04
N LEU A 517 -1.25 -8.49 24.01
CA LEU A 517 -2.52 -7.75 23.92
C LEU A 517 -3.51 -8.19 25.00
N MET A 518 -3.61 -9.49 25.28
CA MET A 518 -4.36 -10.03 26.41
C MET A 518 -3.91 -9.43 27.76
N LYS A 519 -2.59 -9.33 27.98
CA LYS A 519 -2.02 -8.74 29.20
C LYS A 519 -2.39 -7.26 29.34
N ILE A 520 -2.31 -6.48 28.26
CA ILE A 520 -2.67 -5.04 28.24
C ILE A 520 -4.15 -4.83 28.55
N LEU A 521 -5.02 -5.75 28.12
CA LEU A 521 -6.46 -5.70 28.36
C LEU A 521 -6.92 -6.39 29.65
N HIS A 522 -5.99 -6.98 30.42
CA HIS A 522 -6.30 -7.82 31.58
C HIS A 522 -7.27 -8.98 31.26
N LYS A 523 -7.16 -9.56 30.06
CA LYS A 523 -7.92 -10.75 29.62
C LYS A 523 -7.02 -11.99 29.62
N LYS A 524 -7.60 -13.18 29.73
CA LYS A 524 -6.87 -14.47 29.66
C LYS A 524 -7.77 -15.59 29.15
N ASN A 525 -7.20 -16.52 28.38
CA ASN A 525 -7.87 -17.76 28.03
C ASN A 525 -7.87 -18.72 29.24
N LYS A 526 -9.03 -19.26 29.58
CA LYS A 526 -9.18 -20.29 30.60
C LYS A 526 -8.54 -21.59 30.10
N LYS A 527 -7.72 -22.22 30.95
CA LYS A 527 -7.17 -23.54 30.63
C LYS A 527 -8.27 -24.60 30.78
N PRO A 528 -8.29 -25.65 29.95
CA PRO A 528 -9.15 -26.80 30.17
C PRO A 528 -8.93 -27.32 31.59
N LYS A 529 -10.01 -27.54 32.35
CA LYS A 529 -9.90 -28.27 33.61
C LYS A 529 -9.47 -29.68 33.24
N ALA A 530 -8.22 -30.05 33.52
CA ALA A 530 -7.81 -31.45 33.48
C ALA A 530 -8.76 -32.21 34.42
N ASN A 531 -9.52 -33.17 33.88
CA ASN A 531 -10.42 -34.00 34.66
C ASN A 531 -9.63 -34.57 35.85
N ARG A 532 -10.03 -34.18 37.07
CA ARG A 532 -9.78 -34.97 38.27
C ARG A 532 -10.74 -36.17 38.25
N LEU A 533 -10.42 -37.11 37.38
CA LEU A 533 -10.82 -38.52 37.38
C LEU A 533 -9.65 -39.16 36.61
N SER A 534 -8.62 -39.76 37.20
CA SER A 534 -8.60 -40.64 38.36
C SER A 534 -7.18 -40.60 38.96
N ARG A 535 -7.03 -40.10 40.19
CA ARG A 535 -5.92 -40.45 41.09
C ARG A 535 -6.42 -40.27 42.52
N GLU A 536 -7.29 -41.17 42.97
CA GLU A 536 -7.26 -41.52 44.39
C GLU A 536 -5.97 -42.31 44.62
N GLY A 537 -5.05 -41.66 45.31
CA GLY A 537 -3.77 -42.20 45.79
C GLY A 537 -3.32 -41.31 46.95
N PRO A 538 -2.79 -41.88 48.04
CA PRO A 538 -3.20 -41.52 49.39
C PRO A 538 -2.73 -40.14 49.85
N LYS A 539 -3.57 -39.52 50.69
CA LYS A 539 -3.33 -38.24 51.38
C LYS A 539 -1.95 -38.20 52.04
N LYS A 540 -1.01 -37.40 51.52
CA LYS A 540 0.19 -36.98 52.27
C LYS A 540 -0.23 -35.99 53.35
N LYS A 541 -0.29 -36.46 54.60
CA LYS A 541 -0.36 -35.62 55.82
C LYS A 541 0.80 -34.62 55.80
N LYS A 542 0.48 -33.33 55.96
CA LYS A 542 1.46 -32.25 56.19
C LYS A 542 2.25 -32.58 57.47
N LYS A 543 3.57 -32.84 57.36
CA LYS A 543 4.46 -32.85 58.52
C LYS A 543 4.68 -31.40 58.99
N LYS A 544 4.26 -31.11 60.23
CA LYS A 544 4.65 -29.93 61.02
C LYS A 544 6.17 -29.91 61.15
N LYS A 545 6.79 -28.73 60.95
CA LYS A 545 8.18 -28.45 61.35
C LYS A 545 8.23 -28.34 62.87
N ILE A 546 9.11 -29.10 63.50
CA ILE A 546 9.58 -28.95 64.88
C ILE A 546 11.12 -28.96 64.79
N PRO A 547 11.85 -28.05 65.47
CA PRO A 547 13.28 -27.87 65.28
C PRO A 547 14.09 -28.91 66.07
N ILE A 548 15.27 -29.28 65.57
CA ILE A 548 16.22 -30.14 66.30
C ILE A 548 17.49 -29.33 66.57
N SER A 549 17.75 -29.15 67.86
CA SER A 549 19.02 -28.73 68.48
C SER A 549 19.98 -29.92 68.56
N SER A 550 21.30 -29.62 68.47
CA SER A 550 22.52 -30.31 68.94
C SER A 550 22.47 -31.83 69.25
N THR A 551 23.44 -32.68 68.94
CA THR A 551 24.89 -32.55 69.19
C THR A 551 25.63 -33.72 68.48
N ALA A 552 26.94 -33.56 68.27
CA ALA A 552 27.83 -34.47 67.58
C ALA A 552 28.11 -35.81 68.30
N THR A 553 28.43 -36.87 67.53
CA THR A 553 29.52 -37.82 67.86
C THR A 553 29.91 -38.70 66.66
N ASN A 554 31.22 -38.92 66.52
CA ASN A 554 31.93 -39.76 65.56
C ASN A 554 31.57 -41.26 65.65
N PHE A 555 31.67 -42.00 64.54
CA PHE A 555 32.49 -43.22 64.47
C PHE A 555 32.74 -43.69 63.02
N LYS A 556 33.90 -44.31 62.82
CA LYS A 556 34.58 -44.64 61.56
C LYS A 556 34.64 -46.18 61.41
N SER A 557 34.63 -46.65 60.16
CA SER A 557 35.37 -47.83 59.64
C SER A 557 34.66 -49.20 59.39
N LEU A 558 35.24 -49.87 58.38
CA LEU A 558 35.27 -51.30 58.00
C LEU A 558 34.09 -51.82 57.16
N LYS A 559 34.19 -52.21 55.87
CA LYS A 559 35.15 -52.95 54.99
C LYS A 559 34.83 -54.47 54.91
N HIS A 560 34.78 -54.94 53.65
CA HIS A 560 34.92 -56.32 53.12
C HIS A 560 33.70 -57.26 53.05
N ASN A 561 33.32 -57.66 51.82
CA ASN A 561 33.56 -58.95 51.11
C ASN A 561 32.43 -59.95 51.43
N SER A 562 31.91 -60.83 50.56
CA SER A 562 32.28 -61.35 49.23
C SER A 562 31.18 -62.31 48.76
N HIS A 563 30.94 -62.37 47.44
CA HIS A 563 30.59 -63.51 46.57
C HIS A 563 29.49 -64.57 46.95
N ILE A 564 28.64 -64.95 45.97
CA ILE A 564 28.62 -66.27 45.26
C ILE A 564 27.26 -66.60 44.56
N TYR A 565 27.31 -66.74 43.20
CA TYR A 565 26.58 -67.60 42.22
C TYR A 565 25.03 -67.50 42.11
N THR A 566 24.31 -67.63 40.98
CA THR A 566 24.43 -68.13 39.57
C THR A 566 23.12 -67.63 38.86
N GLN A 567 22.91 -67.42 37.55
CA GLN A 567 23.12 -68.30 36.39
C GLN A 567 22.77 -67.54 35.07
N GLU A 568 23.62 -67.72 34.03
CA GLU A 568 23.45 -67.80 32.54
C GLU A 568 22.29 -67.07 31.82
N TYR A 569 22.47 -66.39 30.67
CA TYR A 569 23.00 -66.91 29.38
C TYR A 569 23.80 -65.88 28.55
N ILE A 570 24.61 -66.45 27.66
CA ILE A 570 25.72 -65.93 26.85
C ILE A 570 25.29 -65.70 25.38
N TYR A 571 25.87 -64.68 24.70
CA TYR A 571 26.55 -64.68 23.38
C TYR A 571 26.82 -63.20 23.00
N ILE A 572 28.00 -62.58 23.22
CA ILE A 572 29.29 -62.68 22.48
C ILE A 572 29.13 -62.16 21.02
N HIS A 573 29.84 -61.15 20.46
CA HIS A 573 31.25 -60.75 20.55
C HIS A 573 31.46 -59.28 20.03
N THR A 574 32.18 -58.42 20.81
CA THR A 574 33.38 -57.59 20.46
C THR A 574 33.43 -56.55 19.32
N HIS A 575 34.16 -55.42 19.35
CA HIS A 575 35.02 -54.68 20.32
C HIS A 575 35.37 -53.26 19.76
N PRO A 576 36.25 -52.41 20.38
CA PRO A 576 35.97 -50.98 20.63
C PRO A 576 37.05 -50.00 20.09
N HIS A 577 36.93 -48.71 20.43
CA HIS A 577 38.01 -47.78 20.84
C HIS A 577 37.35 -46.40 21.11
N ARG A 578 37.15 -45.94 22.35
CA ARG A 578 38.07 -45.26 23.29
C ARG A 578 38.88 -44.13 22.65
N GLU A 579 38.51 -42.88 22.92
CA GLU A 579 39.35 -41.93 23.70
C GLU A 579 38.61 -40.63 24.03
N SER A 580 38.88 -40.16 25.24
CA SER A 580 38.34 -38.96 25.88
C SER A 580 39.45 -37.95 26.07
N ILE A 581 39.43 -36.80 25.39
CA ILE A 581 40.34 -35.68 25.69
C ILE A 581 39.59 -34.33 25.58
N THR A 582 39.39 -33.75 26.76
CA THR A 582 39.32 -32.32 27.17
C THR A 582 38.59 -31.24 26.37
N LYS A 583 37.81 -30.48 27.15
CA LYS A 583 37.25 -29.15 26.88
C LYS A 583 38.35 -28.11 26.66
N GLU A 584 38.12 -27.26 25.66
CA GLU A 584 38.42 -25.81 25.54
C GLU A 584 38.93 -25.54 24.13
N THR A 585 38.11 -24.92 23.28
CA THR A 585 38.39 -23.61 22.66
C THR A 585 37.18 -23.17 21.85
N VAL A 586 36.74 -21.98 22.21
CA VAL A 586 35.68 -21.17 21.62
C VAL A 586 36.15 -20.57 20.29
N MET A 587 35.19 -20.36 19.38
CA MET A 587 35.26 -19.52 18.16
C MET A 587 35.95 -20.08 16.90
N ASN A 588 35.32 -19.74 15.77
CA ASN A 588 35.66 -20.03 14.38
C ASN A 588 35.42 -21.47 13.91
N THR A 589 34.29 -21.67 13.21
CA THR A 589 34.25 -22.09 11.78
C THR A 589 32.81 -22.49 11.41
N GLN A 590 31.97 -21.54 10.97
CA GLN A 590 30.84 -21.81 10.05
C GLN A 590 30.53 -20.55 9.23
N ARG A 591 31.49 -20.19 8.37
CA ARG A 591 31.25 -19.53 7.08
C ARG A 591 31.72 -20.52 6.01
N ARG A 592 30.99 -20.58 4.90
CA ARG A 592 31.11 -21.49 3.74
C ARG A 592 30.28 -22.76 3.89
N VAL A 593 29.09 -22.78 3.31
CA VAL A 593 28.81 -23.48 2.05
C VAL A 593 27.63 -22.76 1.36
N PHE A 594 27.97 -21.93 0.38
CA PHE A 594 27.10 -21.58 -0.75
C PHE A 594 27.71 -22.35 -1.92
N PHE A 595 26.96 -23.20 -2.63
CA PHE A 595 27.12 -23.40 -4.08
C PHE A 595 26.07 -24.37 -4.67
N PHE A 596 25.63 -24.02 -5.89
CA PHE A 596 24.77 -24.73 -6.88
C PHE A 596 23.25 -24.74 -6.61
N THR A 597 22.37 -24.25 -7.50
CA THR A 597 22.46 -23.64 -8.84
C THR A 597 21.23 -22.77 -9.05
#